data_AF-F8NU23-F1
#
_entry.id   AF-F8NU23-F1
#
_cell.length_a   1.000
_cell.length_b   1.000
_cell.length_c   1.000
_cell.angle_alpha   90.00
_cell.angle_beta   90.00
_cell.angle_gamma   90.00
#
_symmetry.space_group_name_H-M   'P 1'
#
loop_
_entity.id
_entity.type
_entity.pdbx_description
1 polymer ?
#
loop_
_entity_poly.entity_id
_entity_poly.type
_entity_poly.pdbx_seq_one_letter_code
_entity_poly.pdbx_strand_id
1 'polypeptide(L)'
;MAVYQATASAPVNIACIKYWGKRDTKLILPTNSSLSVTLDQDHLRSTTTSRADPSFTKDRLWLNGTEDEIKAGGRLATCISEMKRMRKEYEDQNPNEPKLSDFYVHICSRNNFPTAAGLASSASGFAALVSSLAALYKLPASPSKLSLIARQGSGSACRSLFGGFVAWEQGTSPDGSDSFAVEVAPREHWPDIHALICVVSDDKKGTSSTSGMQRTVETSALLQHRIKHVVPERMRAISEAIKARDFDAFARITMQDSNQFHAVALDTEPPIFYMNDVSRAIIALVVEYNRVSVEAGGKLKAAYTYDAGPNAVIYAPKENLREIVEMIVKYFPQADPFKDPFGLFGAAGVTEGGVIPGFNTAVAKQFEVGAVKNLIHTRVGDGPRVLGAEEALLGAEGFPKSIS
;
A
#
# COMPACT_ATOMS: atom_id res chain seq x y z
N MET A 1 -32.19 16.75 13.46
CA MET A 1 -31.24 17.47 12.58
C MET A 1 -30.70 16.48 11.55
N ALA A 2 -30.41 16.94 10.33
CA ALA A 2 -29.77 16.08 9.33
C ALA A 2 -28.35 15.71 9.79
N VAL A 3 -27.97 14.44 9.69
CA VAL A 3 -26.62 13.96 10.01
C VAL A 3 -25.81 13.93 8.72
N TYR A 4 -24.78 14.76 8.60
CA TYR A 4 -23.88 14.75 7.44
C TYR A 4 -22.66 13.89 7.76
N GLN A 5 -22.71 12.63 7.35
CA GLN A 5 -21.66 11.66 7.61
C GLN A 5 -21.47 10.74 6.40
N ALA A 6 -20.22 10.36 6.15
CA ALA A 6 -19.89 9.28 5.24
C ALA A 6 -18.83 8.37 5.85
N THR A 7 -18.86 7.10 5.47
CA THR A 7 -17.87 6.10 5.83
C THR A 7 -17.31 5.51 4.56
N ALA A 8 -15.99 5.39 4.47
CA ALA A 8 -15.33 4.73 3.35
C ALA A 8 -14.20 3.82 3.86
N SER A 9 -13.97 2.73 3.14
CA SER A 9 -12.72 1.98 3.25
C SER A 9 -11.81 2.27 2.06
N ALA A 10 -10.51 2.14 2.27
CA ALA A 10 -9.51 2.16 1.21
C ALA A 10 -8.51 1.01 1.35
N PRO A 11 -8.07 0.45 0.21
CA PRO A 11 -7.13 -0.66 0.16
C PRO A 11 -5.69 -0.23 0.48
N VAL A 12 -4.89 -1.20 0.92
CA VAL A 12 -3.43 -1.12 0.86
C VAL A 12 -2.98 -1.36 -0.58
N ASN A 13 -1.91 -0.68 -1.03
CA ASN A 13 -1.22 -1.00 -2.28
C ASN A 13 0.24 -1.34 -1.99
N ILE A 14 0.83 -2.22 -2.79
CA ILE A 14 2.24 -2.62 -2.70
C ILE A 14 2.93 -2.29 -4.02
N ALA A 15 4.05 -1.58 -3.93
CA ALA A 15 4.75 -1.07 -5.10
C ALA A 15 5.60 -2.16 -5.78
N CYS A 16 5.41 -2.35 -7.08
CA CYS A 16 6.31 -3.13 -7.93
C CYS A 16 7.47 -2.25 -8.43
N ILE A 17 7.18 -1.00 -8.79
CA ILE A 17 8.17 0.05 -9.07
C ILE A 17 8.16 1.05 -7.92
N LYS A 18 9.30 1.18 -7.23
CA LYS A 18 9.38 1.86 -5.93
C LYS A 18 9.43 3.39 -6.08
N TYR A 19 8.60 4.04 -5.27
CA TYR A 19 8.72 5.46 -4.96
C TYR A 19 9.74 5.64 -3.82
N TRP A 20 10.87 6.28 -4.12
CA TRP A 20 11.91 6.57 -3.13
C TRP A 20 12.64 7.88 -3.46
N GLY A 21 12.19 8.97 -2.85
CA GLY A 21 12.77 10.30 -3.00
C GLY A 21 11.74 11.33 -3.46
N LYS A 22 11.84 12.54 -2.93
CA LYS A 22 10.98 13.67 -3.31
C LYS A 22 11.81 14.79 -3.91
N ARG A 23 11.36 15.29 -5.06
CA ARG A 23 11.86 16.55 -5.63
C ARG A 23 11.25 17.78 -4.95
N ASP A 24 10.05 17.63 -4.37
CA ASP A 24 9.39 18.64 -3.54
C ASP A 24 8.78 17.99 -2.31
N THR A 25 9.21 18.40 -1.13
CA THR A 25 8.75 17.83 0.16
C THR A 25 7.43 18.41 0.64
N LYS A 26 7.07 19.63 0.23
CA LYS A 26 5.85 20.34 0.62
C LYS A 26 4.66 19.82 -0.19
N LEU A 27 4.82 19.72 -1.50
CA LEU A 27 3.79 19.21 -2.42
C LEU A 27 3.83 17.67 -2.56
N ILE A 28 4.85 17.03 -1.97
CA ILE A 28 5.12 15.59 -2.03
C ILE A 28 5.21 15.14 -3.50
N LEU A 29 6.10 15.78 -4.26
CA LEU A 29 6.36 15.43 -5.64
C LEU A 29 7.54 14.46 -5.71
N PRO A 30 7.42 13.33 -6.41
CA PRO A 30 8.42 12.27 -6.35
C PRO A 30 9.58 12.58 -7.31
N THR A 31 10.72 11.93 -7.10
CA THR A 31 11.86 11.96 -8.04
C THR A 31 11.66 11.05 -9.27
N ASN A 32 10.71 10.11 -9.20
CA ASN A 32 10.37 9.18 -10.27
C ASN A 32 8.91 8.73 -10.17
N SER A 33 8.29 8.31 -11.29
CA SER A 33 6.99 7.64 -11.27
C SER A 33 7.10 6.30 -10.54
N SER A 34 5.98 5.77 -10.07
CA SER A 34 5.92 4.47 -9.38
C SER A 34 4.68 3.69 -9.79
N LEU A 35 4.68 2.37 -9.58
CA LEU A 35 3.57 1.50 -9.95
C LEU A 35 3.33 0.45 -8.88
N SER A 36 2.08 0.24 -8.51
CA SER A 36 1.68 -0.69 -7.46
C SER A 36 0.51 -1.59 -7.86
N VAL A 37 0.37 -2.71 -7.16
CA VAL A 37 -0.84 -3.53 -7.15
C VAL A 37 -1.65 -3.17 -5.91
N THR A 38 -2.92 -2.82 -6.10
CA THR A 38 -3.90 -2.63 -5.04
C THR A 38 -4.32 -3.99 -4.48
N LEU A 39 -4.37 -4.14 -3.16
CA LEU A 39 -4.72 -5.39 -2.48
C LEU A 39 -6.20 -5.44 -2.05
N ASP A 40 -6.76 -6.64 -1.97
CA ASP A 40 -8.17 -6.86 -1.63
C ASP A 40 -8.51 -6.37 -0.20
N GLN A 41 -9.53 -5.50 -0.10
CA GLN A 41 -10.02 -4.88 1.14
C GLN A 41 -10.73 -5.86 2.08
N ASP A 42 -11.11 -7.03 1.58
CA ASP A 42 -11.65 -8.11 2.40
C ASP A 42 -10.60 -8.62 3.39
N HIS A 43 -9.32 -8.50 3.02
CA HIS A 43 -8.19 -8.89 3.86
C HIS A 43 -7.54 -7.68 4.55
N LEU A 44 -7.26 -6.60 3.81
CA LEU A 44 -6.48 -5.46 4.31
C LEU A 44 -7.13 -4.12 3.91
N ARG A 45 -7.67 -3.40 4.90
CA ARG A 45 -8.27 -2.09 4.67
C ARG A 45 -8.09 -1.11 5.83
N SER A 46 -8.04 0.16 5.48
CA SER A 46 -8.30 1.28 6.38
C SER A 46 -9.76 1.68 6.23
N THR A 47 -10.48 1.89 7.33
CA THR A 47 -11.86 2.39 7.33
C THR A 47 -11.88 3.74 8.01
N THR A 48 -12.49 4.75 7.39
CA THR A 48 -12.61 6.11 7.93
C THR A 48 -14.04 6.58 7.85
N THR A 49 -14.52 7.21 8.93
CA THR A 49 -15.79 7.92 8.98
C THR A 49 -15.51 9.40 9.18
N SER A 50 -16.09 10.24 8.33
CA SER A 50 -16.02 11.70 8.42
C SER A 50 -17.42 12.25 8.63
N ARG A 51 -17.58 13.14 9.61
CA ARG A 51 -18.84 13.82 9.90
C ARG A 51 -18.64 15.32 10.01
N ALA A 52 -19.49 16.08 9.35
CA ALA A 52 -19.56 17.53 9.48
C ALA A 52 -20.80 17.92 10.29
N ASP A 53 -20.66 18.87 11.22
CA ASP A 53 -21.76 19.30 12.09
C ASP A 53 -21.55 20.76 12.51
N PRO A 54 -22.59 21.63 12.45
CA PRO A 54 -22.47 23.02 12.90
C PRO A 54 -22.21 23.16 14.40
N SER A 55 -22.47 22.12 15.20
CA SER A 55 -22.20 22.13 16.65
C SER A 55 -20.73 21.86 17.00
N PHE A 56 -19.94 21.36 16.05
CA PHE A 56 -18.50 21.13 16.28
C PHE A 56 -17.76 22.47 16.34
N THR A 57 -16.70 22.53 17.16
CA THR A 57 -15.94 23.76 17.41
C THR A 57 -14.53 23.74 16.82
N LYS A 58 -14.06 22.57 16.37
CA LYS A 58 -12.77 22.38 15.68
C LYS A 58 -12.77 21.06 14.90
N ASP A 59 -11.90 20.96 13.89
CA ASP A 59 -11.62 19.68 13.25
C ASP A 59 -10.90 18.74 14.25
N ARG A 60 -11.30 17.46 14.30
CA ARG A 60 -10.72 16.45 15.20
C ARG A 60 -10.53 15.13 14.49
N LEU A 61 -9.46 14.41 14.80
CA LEU A 61 -9.16 13.10 14.23
C LEU A 61 -8.85 12.09 15.32
N TRP A 62 -9.42 10.89 15.22
CA TRP A 62 -9.06 9.74 16.04
C TRP A 62 -8.54 8.62 15.15
N LEU A 63 -7.38 8.08 15.48
CA LEU A 63 -6.78 6.93 14.80
C LEU A 63 -6.65 5.78 15.82
N ASN A 64 -7.31 4.66 15.53
CA ASN A 64 -7.32 3.47 16.40
C ASN A 64 -7.69 3.79 17.87
N GLY A 65 -8.64 4.69 18.08
CA GLY A 65 -9.14 5.07 19.41
C GLY A 65 -8.38 6.18 20.11
N THR A 66 -7.21 6.58 19.62
CA THR A 66 -6.44 7.70 20.17
C THR A 66 -6.67 8.95 19.33
N GLU A 67 -6.93 10.08 19.98
CA GLU A 67 -7.01 11.37 19.29
C GLU A 67 -5.62 11.78 18.80
N ASP A 68 -5.53 12.15 17.52
CA ASP A 68 -4.31 12.64 16.89
C ASP A 68 -4.46 14.13 16.56
N GLU A 69 -3.37 14.87 16.70
CA GLU A 69 -3.38 16.32 16.56
C GLU A 69 -3.35 16.73 15.08
N ILE A 70 -4.34 17.52 14.67
CA ILE A 70 -4.34 18.16 13.34
C ILE A 70 -3.50 19.44 13.41
N LYS A 71 -2.19 19.30 13.18
CA LYS A 71 -1.26 20.43 13.18
C LYS A 71 -1.49 21.35 12.00
N ALA A 72 -1.60 22.66 12.25
CA ALA A 72 -1.71 23.68 11.21
C ALA A 72 -0.53 23.59 10.22
N GLY A 73 -0.84 23.62 8.92
CA GLY A 73 0.16 23.43 7.85
C GLY A 73 0.71 22.00 7.73
N GLY A 74 0.27 21.06 8.56
CA GLY A 74 0.61 19.65 8.46
C GLY A 74 -0.23 18.91 7.42
N ARG A 75 0.20 17.68 7.09
CA ARG A 75 -0.38 16.83 6.03
C ARG A 75 -1.89 16.61 6.16
N LEU A 76 -2.39 16.37 7.38
CA LEU A 76 -3.82 16.22 7.65
C LEU A 76 -4.60 17.52 7.41
N ALA A 77 -4.08 18.64 7.93
CA ALA A 77 -4.69 19.96 7.74
C ALA A 77 -4.75 20.32 6.25
N THR A 78 -3.68 20.08 5.50
CA THR A 78 -3.64 20.30 4.04
C THR A 78 -4.71 19.48 3.32
N CYS A 79 -4.83 18.18 3.61
CA CYS A 79 -5.88 17.35 3.02
C CYS A 79 -7.28 17.89 3.33
N ILE A 80 -7.58 18.19 4.60
CA ILE A 80 -8.92 18.66 5.01
C ILE A 80 -9.24 20.01 4.35
N SER A 81 -8.30 20.95 4.33
CA SER A 81 -8.47 22.25 3.71
C SER A 81 -8.72 22.17 2.21
N GLU A 82 -7.99 21.33 1.47
CA GLU A 82 -8.23 21.14 0.03
C GLU A 82 -9.60 20.49 -0.25
N MET A 83 -10.03 19.54 0.58
CA MET A 83 -11.36 18.94 0.47
C MET A 83 -12.48 19.94 0.76
N LYS A 84 -12.31 20.80 1.79
CA LYS A 84 -13.23 21.91 2.09
C LYS A 84 -13.25 22.94 0.96
N ARG A 85 -12.10 23.27 0.34
CA ARG A 85 -12.02 24.16 -0.83
C ARG A 85 -12.83 23.61 -2.00
N MET A 86 -12.67 22.32 -2.33
CA MET A 86 -13.47 21.69 -3.38
C MET A 86 -14.97 21.69 -3.07
N ARG A 87 -15.35 21.47 -1.80
CA ARG A 87 -16.76 21.56 -1.38
C ARG A 87 -17.30 22.98 -1.51
N LYS A 88 -16.54 23.98 -1.08
CA LYS A 88 -16.87 25.41 -1.21
C LYS A 88 -17.15 25.78 -2.67
N GLU A 89 -16.27 25.36 -3.59
CA GLU A 89 -16.45 25.58 -5.04
C GLU A 89 -17.74 24.96 -5.57
N TYR A 90 -18.08 23.76 -5.12
CA TYR A 90 -19.34 23.11 -5.47
C TYR A 90 -20.56 23.86 -4.89
N GLU A 91 -20.51 24.29 -3.63
CA GLU A 91 -21.59 25.03 -2.97
C GLU A 91 -21.82 26.44 -3.53
N ASP A 92 -20.76 27.09 -4.04
CA ASP A 92 -20.84 28.40 -4.68
C ASP A 92 -21.56 28.30 -6.04
N GLN A 93 -21.45 27.15 -6.72
CA GLN A 93 -22.19 26.84 -7.95
C GLN A 93 -23.61 26.28 -7.67
N ASN A 94 -23.86 25.78 -6.45
CA ASN A 94 -25.10 25.13 -6.05
C ASN A 94 -25.65 25.77 -4.75
N PRO A 95 -26.27 26.96 -4.81
CA PRO A 95 -26.60 27.75 -3.62
C PRO A 95 -27.61 27.11 -2.67
N ASN A 96 -28.40 26.12 -3.14
CA ASN A 96 -29.38 25.39 -2.34
C ASN A 96 -28.77 24.22 -1.54
N GLU A 97 -27.51 23.88 -1.78
CA GLU A 97 -26.81 22.83 -1.05
C GLU A 97 -26.41 23.30 0.36
N PRO A 98 -26.40 22.40 1.37
CA PRO A 98 -25.90 22.74 2.70
C PRO A 98 -24.45 23.23 2.65
N LYS A 99 -24.12 24.24 3.47
CA LYS A 99 -22.78 24.84 3.59
C LYS A 99 -21.83 23.98 4.44
N LEU A 100 -21.60 22.74 4.01
CA LEU A 100 -20.76 21.76 4.69
C LEU A 100 -19.29 22.17 4.72
N SER A 101 -18.82 23.03 3.80
CA SER A 101 -17.43 23.53 3.85
C SER A 101 -17.15 24.40 5.08
N ASP A 102 -18.19 25.05 5.63
CA ASP A 102 -18.09 25.95 6.77
C ASP A 102 -18.09 25.21 8.10
N PHE A 103 -18.52 23.95 8.11
CA PHE A 103 -18.59 23.13 9.31
C PHE A 103 -17.23 22.51 9.63
N TYR A 104 -16.95 22.37 10.93
CA TYR A 104 -15.87 21.53 11.38
C TYR A 104 -16.20 20.05 11.17
N VAL A 105 -15.16 19.22 11.07
CA VAL A 105 -15.25 17.81 10.76
C VAL A 105 -14.61 16.98 11.87
N HIS A 106 -15.37 16.01 12.38
CA HIS A 106 -14.84 14.93 13.19
C HIS A 106 -14.55 13.72 12.31
N ILE A 107 -13.38 13.12 12.48
CA ILE A 107 -12.88 12.03 11.64
C ILE A 107 -12.43 10.89 12.55
N CYS A 108 -12.96 9.69 12.37
CA CYS A 108 -12.44 8.50 13.06
C CYS A 108 -11.96 7.49 12.02
N SER A 109 -10.77 6.92 12.23
CA SER A 109 -10.14 5.95 11.34
C SER A 109 -9.61 4.73 12.10
N ARG A 110 -9.74 3.55 11.49
CA ARG A 110 -9.19 2.28 11.98
C ARG A 110 -8.58 1.46 10.85
N ASN A 111 -7.61 0.62 11.17
CA ASN A 111 -7.09 -0.41 10.26
C ASN A 111 -7.44 -1.80 10.79
N ASN A 112 -7.74 -2.76 9.93
CA ASN A 112 -7.94 -4.16 10.33
C ASN A 112 -6.63 -4.99 10.36
N PHE A 113 -5.49 -4.33 10.15
CA PHE A 113 -4.15 -4.90 10.22
C PHE A 113 -3.29 -4.14 11.23
N PRO A 114 -2.32 -4.80 11.90
CA PRO A 114 -1.51 -4.14 12.91
C PRO A 114 -0.71 -2.98 12.32
N THR A 115 -0.78 -1.80 12.94
CA THR A 115 0.01 -0.62 12.53
C THR A 115 1.52 -0.92 12.51
N ALA A 116 1.98 -1.81 13.40
CA ALA A 116 3.35 -2.28 13.49
C ALA A 116 3.77 -3.29 12.40
N ALA A 117 2.82 -3.82 11.61
CA ALA A 117 3.11 -4.81 10.56
C ALA A 117 3.77 -4.20 9.32
N GLY A 118 4.14 -2.91 9.31
CA GLY A 118 4.87 -2.29 8.19
C GLY A 118 4.11 -2.22 6.85
N LEU A 119 2.81 -2.56 6.82
CA LEU A 119 1.97 -2.66 5.62
C LEU A 119 1.40 -1.31 5.18
N ALA A 120 2.28 -0.34 4.87
CA ALA A 120 1.94 0.96 4.29
C ALA A 120 0.68 1.65 4.88
N SER A 121 0.46 1.55 6.19
CA SER A 121 -0.77 1.99 6.88
C SER A 121 -1.13 3.46 6.64
N SER A 122 -0.12 4.32 6.44
CA SER A 122 -0.32 5.73 6.10
C SER A 122 -0.94 5.91 4.71
N ALA A 123 -0.60 5.07 3.73
CA ALA A 123 -1.11 5.20 2.36
C ALA A 123 -2.62 4.91 2.31
N SER A 124 -3.04 3.76 2.83
CA SER A 124 -4.46 3.39 2.89
C SER A 124 -5.25 4.32 3.82
N GLY A 125 -4.65 4.79 4.93
CA GLY A 125 -5.30 5.72 5.85
C GLY A 125 -5.63 7.07 5.22
N PHE A 126 -4.69 7.71 4.50
CA PHE A 126 -4.95 8.97 3.80
C PHE A 126 -5.89 8.78 2.59
N ALA A 127 -5.82 7.62 1.91
CA ALA A 127 -6.78 7.28 0.86
C ALA A 127 -8.21 7.15 1.41
N ALA A 128 -8.39 6.49 2.57
CA ALA A 128 -9.68 6.36 3.24
C ALA A 128 -10.20 7.72 3.73
N LEU A 129 -9.33 8.57 4.27
CA LEU A 129 -9.66 9.96 4.65
C LEU A 129 -10.21 10.75 3.47
N VAL A 130 -9.47 10.79 2.36
CA VAL A 130 -9.88 11.54 1.16
C VAL A 130 -11.17 10.97 0.59
N SER A 131 -11.33 9.64 0.56
CA SER A 131 -12.54 8.99 0.04
C SER A 131 -13.77 9.27 0.92
N SER A 132 -13.61 9.21 2.24
CA SER A 132 -14.67 9.51 3.21
C SER A 132 -15.09 10.99 3.13
N LEU A 133 -14.13 11.92 3.04
CA LEU A 133 -14.43 13.35 2.86
C LEU A 133 -15.08 13.63 1.50
N ALA A 134 -14.63 12.97 0.42
CA ALA A 134 -15.23 13.13 -0.90
C ALA A 134 -16.69 12.68 -0.91
N ALA A 135 -17.00 11.55 -0.25
CA ALA A 135 -18.35 11.05 -0.08
C ALA A 135 -19.22 11.96 0.80
N LEU A 136 -18.68 12.43 1.94
CA LEU A 136 -19.36 13.39 2.84
C LEU A 136 -19.75 14.67 2.09
N TYR A 137 -18.82 15.20 1.31
CA TYR A 137 -18.99 16.45 0.58
C TYR A 137 -19.63 16.28 -0.80
N LYS A 138 -19.97 15.04 -1.20
CA LYS A 138 -20.53 14.69 -2.51
C LYS A 138 -19.76 15.34 -3.67
N LEU A 139 -18.42 15.32 -3.59
CA LEU A 139 -17.58 16.00 -4.57
C LEU A 139 -17.69 15.31 -5.95
N PRO A 140 -17.96 16.07 -7.04
CA PRO A 140 -17.97 15.54 -8.40
C PRO A 140 -16.53 15.40 -8.95
N ALA A 141 -15.69 14.65 -8.25
CA ALA A 141 -14.26 14.52 -8.55
C ALA A 141 -13.91 13.11 -8.99
N SER A 142 -13.13 12.99 -10.07
CA SER A 142 -12.57 11.70 -10.48
C SER A 142 -11.54 11.20 -9.45
N PRO A 143 -11.28 9.88 -9.38
CA PRO A 143 -10.25 9.35 -8.50
C PRO A 143 -8.86 9.96 -8.78
N SER A 144 -8.51 10.26 -10.04
CA SER A 144 -7.26 10.99 -10.35
C SER A 144 -7.22 12.39 -9.73
N LYS A 145 -8.33 13.14 -9.74
CA LYS A 145 -8.39 14.46 -9.11
C LYS A 145 -8.22 14.37 -7.60
N LEU A 146 -8.91 13.42 -6.96
CA LEU A 146 -8.78 13.16 -5.52
C LEU A 146 -7.35 12.70 -5.16
N SER A 147 -6.67 12.02 -6.08
CA SER A 147 -5.33 11.49 -5.84
C SER A 147 -4.27 12.59 -5.66
N LEU A 148 -4.49 13.79 -6.23
CA LEU A 148 -3.66 14.98 -5.99
C LEU A 148 -3.64 15.37 -4.51
N ILE A 149 -4.79 15.27 -3.84
CA ILE A 149 -4.94 15.61 -2.42
C ILE A 149 -4.38 14.48 -1.56
N ALA A 150 -4.69 13.22 -1.90
CA ALA A 150 -4.14 12.06 -1.20
C ALA A 150 -2.60 12.06 -1.23
N ARG A 151 -1.98 12.45 -2.36
CA ARG A 151 -0.53 12.61 -2.52
C ARG A 151 0.07 13.54 -1.47
N GLN A 152 -0.54 14.72 -1.25
CA GLN A 152 -0.06 15.71 -0.29
C GLN A 152 -0.20 15.25 1.18
N GLY A 153 -1.15 14.35 1.44
CA GLY A 153 -1.28 13.68 2.73
C GLY A 153 -0.19 12.64 2.98
N SER A 154 -0.03 11.74 2.02
CA SER A 154 1.01 10.71 2.03
C SER A 154 1.24 10.22 0.61
N GLY A 155 2.38 10.52 0.00
CA GLY A 155 2.62 10.36 -1.45
C GLY A 155 1.99 9.12 -2.08
N SER A 156 2.29 7.92 -1.57
CA SER A 156 1.76 6.64 -2.10
C SER A 156 0.26 6.39 -1.87
N ALA A 157 -0.42 7.19 -1.03
CA ALA A 157 -1.87 7.15 -0.86
C ALA A 157 -2.62 7.45 -2.15
N CYS A 158 -2.03 8.25 -3.06
CA CYS A 158 -2.65 8.56 -4.34
C CYS A 158 -2.98 7.28 -5.14
N ARG A 159 -2.12 6.26 -5.08
CA ARG A 159 -2.32 4.98 -5.78
C ARG A 159 -3.42 4.12 -5.17
N SER A 160 -3.74 4.30 -3.88
CA SER A 160 -4.84 3.61 -3.21
C SER A 160 -6.22 4.18 -3.57
N LEU A 161 -6.32 5.19 -4.44
CA LEU A 161 -7.61 5.66 -4.95
C LEU A 161 -8.14 4.85 -6.14
N PHE A 162 -7.38 3.88 -6.62
CA PHE A 162 -7.75 2.98 -7.71
C PHE A 162 -7.58 1.52 -7.30
N GLY A 163 -8.34 0.64 -7.96
CA GLY A 163 -8.14 -0.80 -7.91
C GLY A 163 -7.09 -1.28 -8.92
N GLY A 164 -6.84 -2.58 -8.93
CA GLY A 164 -6.00 -3.21 -9.95
C GLY A 164 -4.53 -2.78 -9.86
N PHE A 165 -4.01 -2.31 -10.98
CA PHE A 165 -2.63 -1.89 -11.17
C PHE A 165 -2.61 -0.39 -11.39
N VAL A 166 -1.86 0.33 -10.56
CA VAL A 166 -1.97 1.79 -10.46
C VAL A 166 -0.60 2.42 -10.56
N ALA A 167 -0.45 3.34 -11.51
CA ALA A 167 0.73 4.19 -11.60
C ALA A 167 0.50 5.50 -10.84
N TRP A 168 1.53 6.01 -10.19
CA TRP A 168 1.64 7.41 -9.80
C TRP A 168 2.61 8.08 -10.76
N GLU A 169 2.06 8.98 -11.57
CA GLU A 169 2.86 9.79 -12.48
C GLU A 169 3.61 10.87 -11.72
N GLN A 170 4.92 10.97 -11.98
CA GLN A 170 5.74 11.97 -11.29
C GLN A 170 5.32 13.40 -11.63
N GLY A 171 4.76 13.62 -12.82
CA GLY A 171 4.51 14.96 -13.33
C GLY A 171 5.79 15.76 -13.57
N THR A 172 5.65 16.86 -14.29
CA THR A 172 6.72 17.81 -14.62
C THR A 172 6.42 19.22 -14.12
N SER A 173 5.14 19.51 -13.84
CA SER A 173 4.68 20.83 -13.42
C SER A 173 5.13 21.12 -11.99
N PRO A 174 5.73 22.30 -11.72
CA PRO A 174 6.19 22.65 -10.37
C PRO A 174 5.07 22.76 -9.33
N ASP A 175 3.84 23.06 -9.77
CA ASP A 175 2.65 23.11 -8.90
C ASP A 175 2.10 21.71 -8.56
N GLY A 176 2.63 20.66 -9.21
CA GLY A 176 2.21 19.28 -9.03
C GLY A 176 0.83 18.95 -9.60
N SER A 177 0.26 19.80 -10.46
CA SER A 177 -1.06 19.57 -11.09
C SER A 177 -1.10 18.31 -11.95
N ASP A 178 0.05 17.88 -12.47
CA ASP A 178 0.25 16.71 -13.32
C ASP A 178 0.87 15.50 -12.59
N SER A 179 1.00 15.54 -11.26
CA SER A 179 1.50 14.42 -10.46
C SER A 179 0.36 13.73 -9.72
N PHE A 180 -0.32 12.81 -10.41
CA PHE A 180 -1.49 12.10 -9.91
C PHE A 180 -1.44 10.61 -10.22
N ALA A 181 -2.35 9.84 -9.61
CA ALA A 181 -2.49 8.43 -9.89
C ALA A 181 -3.39 8.16 -11.09
N VAL A 182 -3.04 7.13 -11.86
CA VAL A 182 -3.79 6.63 -13.01
C VAL A 182 -3.88 5.11 -12.94
N GLU A 183 -5.02 4.58 -13.38
CA GLU A 183 -5.21 3.14 -13.55
C GLU A 183 -4.45 2.66 -14.80
N VAL A 184 -3.56 1.68 -14.61
CA VAL A 184 -2.85 0.99 -15.71
C VAL A 184 -3.70 -0.15 -16.23
N ALA A 185 -4.32 -0.90 -15.32
CA ALA A 185 -5.30 -1.92 -15.63
C ALA A 185 -6.21 -2.17 -14.40
N PRO A 186 -7.51 -2.41 -14.59
CA PRO A 186 -8.43 -2.70 -13.50
C PRO A 186 -8.17 -4.08 -12.90
N ARG A 187 -8.74 -4.37 -11.73
CA ARG A 187 -8.62 -5.68 -11.06
C ARG A 187 -9.05 -6.84 -11.97
N GLU A 188 -10.14 -6.64 -12.71
CA GLU A 188 -10.75 -7.62 -13.61
C GLU A 188 -9.84 -7.95 -14.81
N HIS A 189 -8.86 -7.10 -15.10
CA HIS A 189 -7.89 -7.37 -16.16
C HIS A 189 -6.95 -8.51 -15.80
N TRP A 190 -6.54 -8.68 -14.55
CA TRP A 190 -5.62 -9.76 -14.17
C TRP A 190 -5.93 -10.32 -12.77
N PRO A 191 -7.10 -10.94 -12.58
CA PRO A 191 -7.61 -11.34 -11.26
C PRO A 191 -6.79 -12.48 -10.62
N ASP A 192 -6.03 -13.24 -11.42
CA ASP A 192 -5.23 -14.37 -10.97
C ASP A 192 -3.94 -13.96 -10.24
N ILE A 193 -3.60 -12.66 -10.20
CA ILE A 193 -2.48 -12.17 -9.40
C ILE A 193 -2.85 -12.17 -7.91
N HIS A 194 -2.27 -13.11 -7.19
CA HIS A 194 -2.33 -13.22 -5.74
C HIS A 194 -1.05 -12.68 -5.09
N ALA A 195 -1.13 -12.38 -3.80
CA ALA A 195 0.00 -11.95 -2.98
C ALA A 195 0.02 -12.70 -1.65
N LEU A 196 1.17 -13.25 -1.29
CA LEU A 196 1.45 -13.76 0.05
C LEU A 196 2.37 -12.77 0.76
N ILE A 197 1.91 -12.22 1.88
CA ILE A 197 2.69 -11.31 2.72
C ILE A 197 3.28 -12.09 3.89
N CYS A 198 4.60 -12.11 3.99
CA CYS A 198 5.32 -12.68 5.12
C CYS A 198 5.66 -11.55 6.10
N VAL A 199 4.94 -11.51 7.24
CA VAL A 199 5.19 -10.53 8.30
C VAL A 199 6.38 -11.02 9.11
N VAL A 200 7.54 -10.43 8.87
CA VAL A 200 8.80 -10.79 9.51
C VAL A 200 8.87 -10.16 10.90
N SER A 201 9.45 -10.89 11.87
CA SER A 201 9.77 -10.28 13.15
C SER A 201 10.82 -9.19 12.95
N ASP A 202 10.45 -7.96 13.28
CA ASP A 202 11.38 -6.85 13.35
C ASP A 202 11.29 -6.20 14.72
N ASP A 203 12.45 -5.87 15.28
CA ASP A 203 12.55 -4.87 16.33
C ASP A 203 12.28 -3.49 15.70
N LYS A 204 11.92 -2.48 16.49
CA LYS A 204 11.44 -1.18 15.99
C LYS A 204 12.26 -0.67 14.79
N LYS A 205 11.56 -0.33 13.71
CA LYS A 205 12.11 0.26 12.48
C LYS A 205 13.13 1.36 12.79
N GLY A 206 14.40 1.12 12.45
CA GLY A 206 15.49 2.06 12.75
C GLY A 206 15.38 3.40 12.02
N THR A 207 14.93 3.41 10.75
CA THR A 207 14.82 4.64 9.93
C THR A 207 13.44 4.75 9.26
N SER A 208 12.73 5.86 9.50
CA SER A 208 11.44 6.13 8.85
C SER A 208 11.60 6.31 7.33
N SER A 209 10.56 6.00 6.56
CA SER A 209 10.60 6.15 5.10
C SER A 209 10.80 7.61 4.67
N THR A 210 10.18 8.56 5.36
CA THR A 210 10.29 10.00 5.03
C THR A 210 11.71 10.53 5.22
N SER A 211 12.33 10.23 6.35
CA SER A 211 13.72 10.66 6.62
C SER A 211 14.71 9.90 5.76
N GLY A 212 14.49 8.59 5.57
CA GLY A 212 15.36 7.74 4.77
C GLY A 212 15.42 8.17 3.31
N MET A 213 14.26 8.41 2.68
CA MET A 213 14.24 8.72 1.25
C MET A 213 14.87 10.08 0.92
N GLN A 214 14.73 11.08 1.78
CA GLN A 214 15.38 12.37 1.56
C GLN A 214 16.89 12.28 1.74
N ARG A 215 17.35 11.53 2.74
CA ARG A 215 18.78 11.27 2.90
C ARG A 215 19.37 10.53 1.69
N THR A 216 18.64 9.56 1.13
CA THR A 216 19.06 8.90 -0.11
C THR A 216 19.14 9.89 -1.27
N VAL A 217 18.18 10.82 -1.40
CA VAL A 217 18.25 11.90 -2.40
C VAL A 217 19.49 12.77 -2.24
N GLU A 218 19.84 13.09 -1.00
CA GLU A 218 20.98 13.96 -0.68
C GLU A 218 22.35 13.29 -0.88
N THR A 219 22.45 11.98 -0.68
CA THR A 219 23.74 11.31 -0.50
C THR A 219 24.03 10.17 -1.47
N SER A 220 23.01 9.51 -2.04
CA SER A 220 23.23 8.36 -2.93
C SER A 220 23.51 8.80 -4.36
N ALA A 221 24.72 8.51 -4.84
CA ALA A 221 25.09 8.71 -6.24
C ALA A 221 24.32 7.74 -7.15
N LEU A 222 24.05 6.52 -6.68
CA LEU A 222 23.31 5.51 -7.45
C LEU A 222 21.84 5.89 -7.66
N LEU A 223 21.23 6.65 -6.74
CA LEU A 223 19.86 7.12 -6.91
C LEU A 223 19.71 7.97 -8.18
N GLN A 224 20.68 8.84 -8.48
CA GLN A 224 20.59 9.75 -9.64
C GLN A 224 20.53 8.99 -10.96
N HIS A 225 21.30 7.91 -11.09
CA HIS A 225 21.22 7.02 -12.25
C HIS A 225 19.88 6.26 -12.29
N ARG A 226 19.43 5.75 -11.13
CA ARG A 226 18.15 5.04 -11.00
C ARG A 226 16.98 5.90 -11.49
N ILE A 227 16.85 7.14 -11.02
CA ILE A 227 15.71 8.02 -11.36
C ILE A 227 15.73 8.44 -12.83
N LYS A 228 16.91 8.67 -13.40
CA LYS A 228 17.06 9.21 -14.76
C LYS A 228 16.95 8.14 -15.85
N HIS A 229 17.47 6.94 -15.59
CA HIS A 229 17.65 5.93 -16.63
C HIS A 229 16.91 4.63 -16.37
N VAL A 230 16.83 4.18 -15.11
CA VAL A 230 16.29 2.84 -14.82
C VAL A 230 14.78 2.86 -14.65
N VAL A 231 14.25 3.76 -13.82
CA VAL A 231 12.82 3.78 -13.50
C VAL A 231 11.94 4.10 -14.72
N PRO A 232 12.26 5.07 -15.59
CA PRO A 232 11.44 5.35 -16.78
C PRO A 232 11.28 4.12 -17.70
N GLU A 233 12.36 3.37 -17.92
CA GLU A 233 12.32 2.14 -18.70
C GLU A 233 11.48 1.05 -18.02
N ARG A 234 11.69 0.83 -16.71
CA ARG A 234 10.94 -0.17 -15.95
C ARG A 234 9.45 0.14 -15.87
N MET A 235 9.07 1.42 -15.73
CA MET A 235 7.67 1.85 -15.74
C MET A 235 6.98 1.48 -17.06
N ARG A 236 7.64 1.72 -18.19
CA ARG A 236 7.13 1.31 -19.51
C ARG A 236 7.03 -0.21 -19.61
N ALA A 237 8.12 -0.93 -19.33
CA ALA A 237 8.18 -2.38 -19.48
C ALA A 237 7.18 -3.12 -18.57
N ILE A 238 7.02 -2.69 -17.31
CA ILE A 238 6.07 -3.34 -16.40
C ILE A 238 4.61 -3.03 -16.77
N SER A 239 4.34 -1.83 -17.30
CA SER A 239 3.01 -1.47 -17.79
C SER A 239 2.62 -2.31 -19.02
N GLU A 240 3.58 -2.55 -19.93
CA GLU A 240 3.43 -3.47 -21.06
C GLU A 240 3.20 -4.91 -20.58
N ALA A 241 3.98 -5.38 -19.60
CA ALA A 241 3.82 -6.70 -19.00
C ALA A 241 2.43 -6.89 -18.36
N ILE A 242 1.94 -5.89 -17.63
CA ILE A 242 0.59 -5.90 -17.04
C ILE A 242 -0.48 -5.99 -18.13
N LYS A 243 -0.40 -5.15 -19.17
CA LYS A 243 -1.35 -5.17 -20.29
C LYS A 243 -1.35 -6.52 -21.03
N ALA A 244 -0.18 -7.13 -21.19
CA ALA A 244 -0.02 -8.43 -21.83
C ALA A 244 -0.28 -9.64 -20.93
N ARG A 245 -0.50 -9.43 -19.61
CA ARG A 245 -0.53 -10.50 -18.59
C ARG A 245 0.73 -11.38 -18.62
N ASP A 246 1.88 -10.76 -18.92
CA ASP A 246 3.18 -11.42 -18.94
C ASP A 246 3.77 -11.48 -17.53
N PHE A 247 3.52 -12.59 -16.83
CA PHE A 247 4.01 -12.77 -15.48
C PHE A 247 5.54 -12.85 -15.41
N ASP A 248 6.23 -13.36 -16.44
CA ASP A 248 7.69 -13.47 -16.42
C ASP A 248 8.34 -12.08 -16.41
N ALA A 249 7.87 -11.19 -17.30
CA ALA A 249 8.33 -9.82 -17.34
C ALA A 249 7.96 -9.06 -16.06
N PHE A 250 6.70 -9.19 -15.60
CA PHE A 250 6.24 -8.57 -14.36
C PHE A 250 7.08 -9.01 -13.15
N ALA A 251 7.33 -10.31 -13.01
CA ALA A 251 8.07 -10.90 -11.90
C ALA A 251 9.52 -10.42 -11.88
N ARG A 252 10.20 -10.50 -13.03
CA ARG A 252 11.59 -10.06 -13.17
C ARG A 252 11.76 -8.59 -12.81
N ILE A 253 10.91 -7.72 -13.36
CA ILE A 253 11.00 -6.27 -13.11
C ILE A 253 10.72 -5.96 -11.64
N THR A 254 9.68 -6.58 -11.05
CA THR A 254 9.32 -6.39 -9.64
C THR A 254 10.46 -6.73 -8.68
N MET A 255 11.10 -7.90 -8.87
CA MET A 255 12.23 -8.33 -8.04
C MET A 255 13.45 -7.43 -8.24
N GLN A 256 13.77 -7.08 -9.49
CA GLN A 256 14.90 -6.20 -9.81
C GLN A 256 14.73 -4.78 -9.25
N ASP A 257 13.51 -4.25 -9.26
CA ASP A 257 13.24 -2.92 -8.72
C ASP A 257 13.22 -2.88 -7.20
N SER A 258 12.71 -3.93 -6.56
CA SER A 258 12.89 -4.15 -5.12
C SER A 258 14.37 -4.15 -4.74
N ASN A 259 15.18 -4.97 -5.39
CA ASN A 259 16.61 -5.08 -5.10
C ASN A 259 17.33 -3.72 -5.27
N GLN A 260 17.05 -3.00 -6.37
CA GLN A 260 17.72 -1.73 -6.63
C GLN A 260 17.26 -0.62 -5.69
N PHE A 261 16.01 -0.63 -5.23
CA PHE A 261 15.56 0.25 -4.15
C PHE A 261 16.38 0.03 -2.87
N HIS A 262 16.56 -1.22 -2.44
CA HIS A 262 17.40 -1.51 -1.27
C HIS A 262 18.89 -1.26 -1.52
N ALA A 263 19.36 -1.33 -2.78
CA ALA A 263 20.72 -0.95 -3.14
C ALA A 263 20.96 0.57 -2.98
N VAL A 264 20.03 1.43 -3.40
CA VAL A 264 20.17 2.88 -3.17
C VAL A 264 19.99 3.25 -1.70
N ALA A 265 19.19 2.48 -0.94
CA ALA A 265 19.13 2.62 0.51
C ALA A 265 20.47 2.27 1.18
N LEU A 266 21.16 1.23 0.69
CA LEU A 266 22.52 0.86 1.12
C LEU A 266 23.59 1.89 0.71
N ASP A 267 23.44 2.53 -0.45
CA ASP A 267 24.33 3.60 -0.96
C ASP A 267 24.08 4.97 -0.29
N THR A 268 23.12 5.06 0.63
CA THR A 268 22.85 6.29 1.40
C THR A 268 23.91 6.48 2.49
N GLU A 269 24.23 7.71 2.89
CA GLU A 269 25.18 7.99 3.98
C GLU A 269 24.47 8.63 5.20
N PRO A 270 24.47 7.98 6.38
CA PRO A 270 24.83 6.59 6.64
C PRO A 270 23.86 5.58 5.96
N PRO A 271 24.31 4.32 5.76
CA PRO A 271 23.54 3.30 5.04
C PRO A 271 22.25 2.94 5.75
N ILE A 272 21.21 2.68 4.95
CA ILE A 272 19.89 2.29 5.43
C ILE A 272 19.68 0.80 5.15
N PHE A 273 19.45 0.03 6.21
CA PHE A 273 19.14 -1.40 6.13
C PHE A 273 17.68 -1.64 6.50
N TYR A 274 16.91 -2.13 5.53
CA TYR A 274 15.51 -2.54 5.74
C TYR A 274 15.33 -4.05 5.72
N MET A 275 16.01 -4.73 4.81
CA MET A 275 15.99 -6.19 4.73
C MET A 275 16.94 -6.79 5.78
N ASN A 276 16.51 -7.87 6.41
CA ASN A 276 17.30 -8.66 7.35
C ASN A 276 17.59 -10.06 6.78
N ASP A 277 18.17 -10.95 7.59
CA ASP A 277 18.52 -12.30 7.13
C ASP A 277 17.31 -13.18 6.81
N VAL A 278 16.16 -12.93 7.45
CA VAL A 278 14.88 -13.59 7.07
C VAL A 278 14.44 -13.12 5.69
N SER A 279 14.54 -11.82 5.41
CA SER A 279 14.26 -11.27 4.07
C SER A 279 15.15 -11.92 3.01
N ARG A 280 16.46 -12.03 3.27
CA ARG A 280 17.43 -12.65 2.35
C ARG A 280 17.15 -14.13 2.11
N ALA A 281 16.73 -14.87 3.15
CA ALA A 281 16.34 -16.26 3.01
C ALA A 281 15.09 -16.42 2.13
N ILE A 282 14.06 -15.59 2.31
CA ILE A 282 12.86 -15.62 1.44
C ILE A 282 13.23 -15.32 -0.03
N ILE A 283 14.15 -14.38 -0.28
CA ILE A 283 14.69 -14.14 -1.63
C ILE A 283 15.31 -15.41 -2.19
N ALA A 284 16.19 -16.08 -1.45
CA ALA A 284 16.87 -17.30 -1.89
C ALA A 284 15.86 -18.41 -2.23
N LEU A 285 14.81 -18.57 -1.41
CA LEU A 285 13.74 -19.54 -1.65
C LEU A 285 12.95 -19.25 -2.92
N VAL A 286 12.54 -18.00 -3.14
CA VAL A 286 11.78 -17.62 -4.36
C VAL A 286 12.64 -17.75 -5.62
N VAL A 287 13.93 -17.40 -5.54
CA VAL A 287 14.87 -17.58 -6.65
C VAL A 287 15.03 -19.07 -6.99
N GLU A 288 15.21 -19.92 -5.98
CA GLU A 288 15.34 -21.36 -6.18
C GLU A 288 14.05 -21.99 -6.72
N TYR A 289 12.90 -21.59 -6.19
CA TYR A 289 11.59 -22.04 -6.67
C TYR A 289 11.39 -21.72 -8.16
N ASN A 290 11.76 -20.50 -8.57
CA ASN A 290 11.73 -20.10 -9.97
C ASN A 290 12.75 -20.87 -10.83
N ARG A 291 13.97 -21.11 -10.32
CA ARG A 291 15.03 -21.85 -11.03
C ARG A 291 14.54 -23.25 -11.41
N VAL A 292 13.99 -23.99 -10.46
CA VAL A 292 13.46 -25.35 -10.70
C VAL A 292 12.42 -25.36 -11.82
N SER A 293 11.49 -24.39 -11.81
CA SER A 293 10.48 -24.26 -12.87
C SER A 293 11.11 -23.99 -14.23
N VAL A 294 12.02 -23.03 -14.33
CA VAL A 294 12.66 -22.62 -15.58
C VAL A 294 13.53 -23.73 -16.17
N GLU A 295 14.29 -24.46 -15.34
CA GLU A 295 15.10 -25.60 -15.81
C GLU A 295 14.25 -26.76 -16.34
N ALA A 296 13.03 -26.92 -15.83
CA ALA A 296 12.05 -27.87 -16.35
C ALA A 296 11.33 -27.37 -17.62
N GLY A 297 11.76 -26.25 -18.21
CA GLY A 297 11.13 -25.62 -19.38
C GLY A 297 9.88 -24.78 -19.05
N GLY A 298 9.64 -24.51 -17.77
CA GLY A 298 8.54 -23.69 -17.27
C GLY A 298 8.86 -22.20 -17.24
N LYS A 299 7.98 -21.45 -16.57
CA LYS A 299 8.03 -19.98 -16.40
C LYS A 299 8.38 -19.59 -14.96
N LEU A 300 8.64 -18.32 -14.71
CA LEU A 300 8.70 -17.80 -13.35
C LEU A 300 7.36 -18.02 -12.66
N LYS A 301 7.38 -18.48 -11.41
CA LYS A 301 6.19 -18.84 -10.65
C LYS A 301 5.88 -17.85 -9.52
N ALA A 302 6.88 -17.08 -9.07
CA ALA A 302 6.75 -16.12 -7.98
C ALA A 302 7.66 -14.89 -8.16
N ALA A 303 7.26 -13.77 -7.56
CA ALA A 303 8.02 -12.52 -7.55
C ALA A 303 8.00 -11.88 -6.17
N TYR A 304 9.17 -11.77 -5.53
CA TYR A 304 9.26 -11.08 -4.25
C TYR A 304 9.39 -9.56 -4.43
N THR A 305 8.94 -8.81 -3.44
CA THR A 305 9.21 -7.39 -3.31
C THR A 305 9.21 -6.97 -1.83
N TYR A 306 10.02 -5.96 -1.52
CA TYR A 306 10.19 -5.44 -0.17
C TYR A 306 10.04 -3.91 -0.19
N ASP A 307 9.26 -3.38 0.74
CA ASP A 307 9.19 -1.93 0.99
C ASP A 307 10.22 -1.53 2.07
N ALA A 308 10.00 -0.42 2.75
CA ALA A 308 10.88 0.09 3.80
C ALA A 308 10.75 -0.72 5.10
N GLY A 309 11.08 -2.01 5.07
CA GLY A 309 11.09 -2.94 6.20
C GLY A 309 11.37 -4.38 5.73
N PRO A 310 11.46 -5.35 6.66
CA PRO A 310 11.89 -6.70 6.32
C PRO A 310 10.77 -7.59 5.76
N ASN A 311 9.51 -7.13 5.77
CA ASN A 311 8.37 -7.92 5.33
C ASN A 311 8.44 -8.19 3.83
N ALA A 312 8.31 -9.47 3.47
CA ALA A 312 8.25 -9.89 2.09
C ALA A 312 6.81 -9.83 1.58
N VAL A 313 6.63 -9.37 0.34
CA VAL A 313 5.41 -9.60 -0.43
C VAL A 313 5.79 -10.45 -1.63
N ILE A 314 5.15 -11.60 -1.78
CA ILE A 314 5.40 -12.55 -2.87
C ILE A 314 4.16 -12.55 -3.77
N TYR A 315 4.29 -11.98 -4.96
CA TYR A 315 3.27 -12.08 -6.01
C TYR A 315 3.40 -13.40 -6.76
N ALA A 316 2.27 -14.00 -7.11
CA ALA A 316 2.23 -15.20 -7.93
C ALA A 316 0.84 -15.39 -8.57
N PRO A 317 0.75 -16.08 -9.73
CA PRO A 317 -0.50 -16.65 -10.21
C PRO A 317 -1.12 -17.55 -9.15
N LYS A 318 -2.46 -17.51 -9.03
CA LYS A 318 -3.22 -18.26 -8.02
C LYS A 318 -2.80 -19.72 -7.90
N GLU A 319 -2.55 -20.41 -9.02
CA GLU A 319 -2.20 -21.83 -9.02
C GLU A 319 -0.91 -22.16 -8.26
N ASN A 320 0.00 -21.20 -8.09
CA ASN A 320 1.29 -21.42 -7.45
C ASN A 320 1.26 -21.19 -5.93
N LEU A 321 0.18 -20.61 -5.39
CA LEU A 321 0.15 -20.16 -3.99
C LEU A 321 0.24 -21.31 -2.99
N ARG A 322 -0.32 -22.48 -3.32
CA ARG A 322 -0.22 -23.66 -2.45
C ARG A 322 1.23 -24.05 -2.22
N GLU A 323 1.99 -24.23 -3.29
CA GLU A 323 3.42 -24.60 -3.22
C GLU A 323 4.25 -23.52 -2.53
N ILE A 324 3.93 -22.23 -2.76
CA ILE A 324 4.64 -21.12 -2.10
C ILE A 324 4.37 -21.12 -0.59
N VAL A 325 3.13 -21.32 -0.16
CA VAL A 325 2.80 -21.41 1.28
C VAL A 325 3.47 -22.62 1.92
N GLU A 326 3.43 -23.79 1.28
CA GLU A 326 4.13 -25.00 1.75
C GLU A 326 5.64 -24.74 1.90
N MET A 327 6.26 -24.08 0.92
CA MET A 327 7.67 -23.71 0.97
C MET A 327 7.97 -22.74 2.12
N ILE A 328 7.18 -21.69 2.29
CA ILE A 328 7.40 -20.72 3.35
C ILE A 328 7.21 -21.36 4.73
N VAL A 329 6.19 -22.20 4.93
CA VAL A 329 5.96 -22.91 6.21
C VAL A 329 7.10 -23.88 6.53
N LYS A 330 7.68 -24.55 5.53
CA LYS A 330 8.82 -25.45 5.72
C LYS A 330 10.04 -24.73 6.32
N TYR A 331 10.40 -23.57 5.78
CA TYR A 331 11.60 -22.82 6.21
C TYR A 331 11.32 -21.86 7.36
N PHE A 332 10.07 -21.45 7.55
CA PHE A 332 9.62 -20.56 8.62
C PHE A 332 8.38 -21.16 9.30
N PRO A 333 8.56 -22.11 10.21
CA PRO A 333 7.45 -22.72 10.94
C PRO A 333 6.60 -21.65 11.65
N GLN A 334 5.27 -21.77 11.56
CA GLN A 334 4.34 -20.79 12.10
C GLN A 334 3.90 -21.16 13.52
N ALA A 335 3.75 -20.15 14.39
CA ALA A 335 3.24 -20.36 15.76
C ALA A 335 1.73 -20.68 15.74
N ASP A 336 1.00 -19.95 14.90
CA ASP A 336 -0.41 -20.18 14.65
C ASP A 336 -0.60 -20.82 13.27
N PRO A 337 -1.63 -21.67 13.08
CA PRO A 337 -1.95 -22.23 11.77
C PRO A 337 -2.17 -21.14 10.71
N PHE A 338 -1.71 -21.40 9.48
CA PHE A 338 -1.96 -20.52 8.35
C PHE A 338 -3.46 -20.31 8.15
N LYS A 339 -3.89 -19.04 8.16
CA LYS A 339 -5.25 -18.67 7.79
C LYS A 339 -5.37 -18.82 6.28
N ASP A 340 -6.23 -19.73 5.84
CA ASP A 340 -6.41 -20.08 4.44
C ASP A 340 -7.71 -19.50 3.86
N PRO A 341 -7.78 -18.17 3.57
CA PRO A 341 -9.01 -17.52 3.12
C PRO A 341 -9.47 -18.00 1.74
N PHE A 342 -8.64 -18.73 1.01
CA PHE A 342 -8.94 -19.21 -0.34
C PHE A 342 -9.08 -20.74 -0.42
N GLY A 343 -9.00 -21.46 0.71
CA GLY A 343 -9.18 -22.91 0.77
C GLY A 343 -8.14 -23.70 -0.03
N LEU A 344 -6.89 -23.24 -0.08
CA LEU A 344 -5.77 -23.94 -0.72
C LEU A 344 -5.53 -25.34 -0.15
N PHE A 345 -5.79 -25.53 1.14
CA PHE A 345 -5.49 -26.75 1.91
C PHE A 345 -6.74 -27.45 2.47
N GLY A 346 -7.91 -26.82 2.38
CA GLY A 346 -9.15 -27.33 2.97
C GLY A 346 -9.01 -27.54 4.49
N ALA A 347 -9.72 -28.54 5.03
CA ALA A 347 -9.72 -28.81 6.47
C ALA A 347 -8.38 -29.35 7.03
N ALA A 348 -7.49 -29.86 6.17
CA ALA A 348 -6.20 -30.41 6.60
C ALA A 348 -5.21 -29.32 7.02
N GLY A 349 -5.35 -28.10 6.48
CA GLY A 349 -4.40 -27.00 6.71
C GLY A 349 -2.99 -27.32 6.20
N VAL A 350 -2.01 -26.57 6.71
CA VAL A 350 -0.58 -26.77 6.42
C VAL A 350 0.20 -26.68 7.73
N THR A 351 0.94 -27.74 8.06
CA THR A 351 1.68 -27.84 9.33
C THR A 351 3.19 -27.86 9.10
N GLU A 352 3.72 -28.85 8.38
CA GLU A 352 5.17 -29.01 8.18
C GLU A 352 5.69 -28.35 6.90
N GLY A 353 4.79 -28.00 5.97
CA GLY A 353 5.16 -27.46 4.66
C GLY A 353 5.93 -28.45 3.78
N GLY A 354 6.44 -27.99 2.64
CA GLY A 354 7.06 -28.83 1.63
C GLY A 354 7.79 -28.02 0.56
N VAL A 355 8.57 -28.70 -0.28
CA VAL A 355 9.18 -28.09 -1.47
C VAL A 355 8.93 -28.98 -2.68
N ILE A 356 8.91 -28.36 -3.85
CA ILE A 356 8.75 -29.07 -5.12
C ILE A 356 9.95 -29.99 -5.43
N PRO A 357 9.76 -31.06 -6.22
CA PRO A 357 10.86 -31.90 -6.68
C PRO A 357 11.95 -31.10 -7.41
N GLY A 358 13.22 -31.41 -7.15
CA GLY A 358 14.36 -30.71 -7.75
C GLY A 358 14.81 -29.44 -7.02
N PHE A 359 14.09 -29.02 -5.96
CA PHE A 359 14.48 -27.89 -5.12
C PHE A 359 15.72 -28.18 -4.29
N ASN A 360 16.75 -27.36 -4.42
CA ASN A 360 17.95 -27.44 -3.59
C ASN A 360 17.66 -26.90 -2.18
N THR A 361 17.55 -27.80 -1.19
CA THR A 361 17.22 -27.41 0.18
C THR A 361 18.32 -26.67 0.93
N ALA A 362 19.52 -26.56 0.36
CA ALA A 362 20.65 -25.87 0.98
C ALA A 362 20.69 -24.35 0.72
N VAL A 363 19.77 -23.81 -0.11
CA VAL A 363 19.76 -22.38 -0.47
C VAL A 363 19.42 -21.45 0.71
N ALA A 364 18.76 -21.99 1.74
CA ALA A 364 18.48 -21.29 2.98
C ALA A 364 18.47 -22.30 4.14
N LYS A 365 18.80 -21.84 5.35
CA LYS A 365 18.54 -22.62 6.57
C LYS A 365 17.06 -22.54 6.94
N GLN A 366 16.60 -23.51 7.71
CA GLN A 366 15.33 -23.40 8.43
C GLN A 366 15.51 -22.40 9.59
N PHE A 367 14.49 -21.60 9.85
CA PHE A 367 14.45 -20.62 10.92
C PHE A 367 13.54 -21.08 12.07
N GLU A 368 13.74 -20.49 13.24
CA GLU A 368 12.91 -20.73 14.41
C GLU A 368 11.49 -20.15 14.24
N VAL A 369 10.55 -20.72 14.99
CA VAL A 369 9.18 -20.22 15.08
C VAL A 369 9.19 -18.73 15.47
N GLY A 370 8.41 -17.94 14.74
CA GLY A 370 8.30 -16.48 14.96
C GLY A 370 9.24 -15.62 14.12
N ALA A 371 10.20 -16.21 13.39
CA ALA A 371 10.99 -15.46 12.40
C ALA A 371 10.10 -14.79 11.33
N VAL A 372 9.09 -15.54 10.86
CA VAL A 372 7.89 -15.00 10.19
C VAL A 372 6.72 -15.17 11.15
N LYS A 373 6.20 -14.05 11.66
CA LYS A 373 5.14 -14.00 12.69
C LYS A 373 3.76 -14.34 12.14
N ASN A 374 3.51 -14.01 10.88
CA ASN A 374 2.21 -14.21 10.26
C ASN A 374 2.34 -14.27 8.74
N LEU A 375 1.42 -14.99 8.11
CA LEU A 375 1.24 -15.05 6.67
C LEU A 375 -0.14 -14.49 6.31
N ILE A 376 -0.18 -13.56 5.36
CA ILE A 376 -1.43 -12.98 4.88
C ILE A 376 -1.54 -13.27 3.39
N HIS A 377 -2.46 -14.15 3.01
CA HIS A 377 -2.78 -14.43 1.62
C HIS A 377 -3.91 -13.51 1.17
N THR A 378 -3.65 -12.72 0.14
CA THR A 378 -4.61 -11.82 -0.49
C THR A 378 -4.44 -11.86 -2.01
N ARG A 379 -5.10 -10.96 -2.73
CA ARG A 379 -5.07 -10.82 -4.19
C ARG A 379 -5.20 -9.37 -4.62
N VAL A 380 -5.09 -9.15 -5.93
CA VAL A 380 -5.44 -7.86 -6.53
C VAL A 380 -6.88 -7.44 -6.16
N GLY A 381 -7.02 -6.19 -5.71
CA GLY A 381 -8.25 -5.63 -5.14
C GLY A 381 -8.82 -4.47 -5.97
N ASP A 382 -10.03 -4.06 -5.61
CA ASP A 382 -10.70 -2.86 -6.12
C ASP A 382 -10.23 -1.59 -5.38
N GLY A 383 -10.69 -0.42 -5.84
CA GLY A 383 -10.41 0.87 -5.21
C GLY A 383 -11.27 1.13 -3.97
N PRO A 384 -11.24 2.35 -3.40
CA PRO A 384 -12.01 2.68 -2.19
C PRO A 384 -13.50 2.37 -2.31
N ARG A 385 -14.11 1.90 -1.20
CA ARG A 385 -15.54 1.56 -1.11
C ARG A 385 -16.24 2.53 -0.17
N VAL A 386 -17.36 3.11 -0.60
CA VAL A 386 -18.27 3.81 0.33
C VAL A 386 -19.09 2.75 1.06
N LEU A 387 -19.15 2.85 2.39
CA LEU A 387 -19.77 1.87 3.26
C LEU A 387 -21.07 2.39 3.86
N GLY A 388 -21.93 1.49 4.32
CA GLY A 388 -23.17 1.82 5.01
C GLY A 388 -22.93 2.33 6.44
N ALA A 389 -24.02 2.77 7.09
CA ALA A 389 -24.00 3.35 8.43
C ALA A 389 -23.59 2.35 9.53
N GLU A 390 -23.76 1.05 9.26
CA GLU A 390 -23.35 -0.05 10.13
C GLU A 390 -21.83 -0.11 10.35
N GLU A 391 -21.04 0.30 9.35
CA GLU A 391 -19.57 0.36 9.41
C GLU A 391 -19.05 1.69 9.98
N ALA A 392 -19.96 2.63 10.31
CA ALA A 392 -19.57 3.94 10.82
C ALA A 392 -18.81 3.83 12.16
N LEU A 393 -17.75 4.63 12.29
CA LEU A 393 -16.88 4.65 13.48
C LEU A 393 -17.26 5.75 14.47
N LEU A 394 -18.08 6.71 14.06
CA LEU A 394 -18.62 7.77 14.90
C LEU A 394 -20.05 7.43 15.36
N GLY A 395 -20.37 7.78 16.60
CA GLY A 395 -21.71 7.65 17.18
C GLY A 395 -22.62 8.84 16.88
N ALA A 396 -23.79 8.87 17.54
CA ALA A 396 -24.83 9.89 17.34
C ALA A 396 -24.36 11.32 17.64
N GLU A 397 -23.42 11.48 18.57
CA GLU A 397 -22.82 12.76 18.95
C GLU A 397 -21.56 13.13 18.13
N GLY A 398 -21.19 12.30 17.14
CA GLY A 398 -20.02 12.56 16.30
C GLY A 398 -18.68 12.32 16.98
N PHE A 399 -18.67 11.54 18.06
CA PHE A 399 -17.46 11.03 18.72
C PHE A 399 -17.25 9.56 18.37
N PRO A 400 -16.02 9.03 18.48
CA PRO A 400 -15.77 7.60 18.27
C PRO A 400 -16.73 6.75 19.09
N LYS A 401 -17.31 5.72 18.46
CA LYS A 401 -18.01 4.67 19.20
C LYS A 401 -17.01 4.10 20.21
N SER A 402 -17.44 3.89 21.46
CA SER A 402 -16.61 3.26 22.49
C SER A 402 -16.07 1.94 21.94
N ILE A 403 -14.76 1.90 21.73
CA ILE A 403 -14.06 0.75 21.19
C ILE A 403 -13.92 -0.23 22.36
N SER A 404 -14.75 -1.28 22.38
CA SER A 404 -14.53 -2.47 23.22
C SER A 404 -13.45 -3.34 22.57
#